data_AF-A0A015SXM4-F1
#
_entry.id   AF-A0A015SXM4-F1
#
_cell.length_a   1.000
_cell.length_b   1.000
_cell.length_c   1.000
_cell.angle_alpha   90.00
_cell.angle_beta   90.00
_cell.angle_gamma   90.00
#
_symmetry.space_group_name_H-M   'P 1'
#
loop_
_entity.id
_entity.type
_entity.pdbx_description
1 polymer ?
#
loop_
_entity_poly.entity_id
_entity_poly.type
_entity_poly.pdbx_seq_one_letter_code
_entity_poly.pdbx_strand_id
1 'polypeptide(L)'
;MKVYVLKYSTVGWVIALFIFIIAFWGVRYNSDWEGYSYFYTHSDQSPDIAFGMLSDIFVGYDFEYYYLYRFHIIVMSLAFLFFTSKFTDRYLFIVLTILLFSYVTFGNQIRYYVAFPLALLAVYYLFVKKKFILHFMFATLAILNHSAIIVFFLCFYLILLLYNYFSKYLVLLATLVNIICLFVFKILKGYISGHFDAYFETEQESSLLGGLYSIFQCVLILFCIYCMIKSLKLRASSILKDRK
;
A
#
# COMPACT_ATOMS: atom_id res chain seq x y z
N MET A 1 -10.59 -1.30 37.57
CA MET A 1 -10.45 -2.36 36.55
C MET A 1 -9.02 -2.34 36.01
N LYS A 2 -8.17 -3.28 36.42
CA LYS A 2 -6.79 -3.37 35.90
C LYS A 2 -6.87 -3.85 34.45
N VAL A 3 -6.66 -2.94 33.51
CA VAL A 3 -6.52 -3.28 32.09
C VAL A 3 -5.15 -3.95 31.95
N TYR A 4 -5.14 -5.27 31.81
CA TYR A 4 -3.95 -6.02 31.43
C TYR A 4 -3.55 -5.53 30.03
N VAL A 5 -2.50 -4.72 29.98
CA VAL A 5 -1.82 -4.37 28.72
C VAL A 5 -1.12 -5.65 28.30
N LEU A 6 -1.71 -6.36 27.34
CA LEU A 6 -1.08 -7.49 26.66
C LEU A 6 0.25 -6.99 26.11
N LYS A 7 1.34 -7.51 26.69
CA LYS A 7 2.68 -7.47 26.10
C LYS A 7 2.57 -7.94 24.64
N TYR A 8 3.26 -7.24 23.74
CA TYR A 8 3.50 -7.66 22.36
C TYR A 8 3.65 -9.18 22.29
N SER A 9 2.69 -9.88 21.70
CA SER A 9 2.84 -11.31 21.45
C SER A 9 3.80 -11.45 20.27
N THR A 10 5.10 -11.45 20.55
CA THR A 10 6.16 -11.72 19.56
C THR A 10 5.82 -13.00 18.77
N VAL A 11 5.27 -14.00 19.45
CA VAL A 11 4.76 -15.23 18.85
C VAL A 11 3.66 -14.95 17.83
N GLY A 12 2.65 -14.15 18.17
CA GLY A 12 1.57 -13.78 17.27
C GLY A 12 2.04 -12.96 16.07
N TRP A 13 3.04 -12.10 16.25
CA TRP A 13 3.66 -11.33 15.17
C TRP A 13 4.39 -12.24 14.18
N VAL A 14 5.19 -13.18 14.70
CA VAL A 14 5.93 -14.16 13.90
C VAL A 14 4.98 -15.10 13.15
N ILE A 15 3.93 -15.60 13.81
CA ILE A 15 2.90 -16.43 13.16
C ILE A 15 2.22 -15.67 12.03
N ALA A 16 1.83 -14.40 12.26
CA ALA A 16 1.21 -13.58 11.23
C ALA A 16 2.14 -13.34 10.04
N LEU A 17 3.45 -13.15 10.29
CA LEU A 17 4.47 -13.01 9.26
C LEU A 17 4.55 -14.26 8.38
N PHE A 18 4.67 -15.44 8.99
CA PHE A 18 4.76 -16.69 8.23
C PHE A 18 3.48 -16.99 7.46
N ILE A 19 2.30 -16.76 8.04
CA ILE A 19 1.03 -16.95 7.33
C ILE A 19 0.97 -16.06 6.08
N PHE A 20 1.36 -14.79 6.22
CA PHE A 20 1.39 -13.87 5.08
C PHE A 20 2.35 -14.38 4.00
N ILE A 21 3.59 -14.73 4.35
CA ILE A 21 4.59 -15.19 3.38
C ILE A 21 4.13 -16.49 2.68
N ILE A 22 3.65 -17.47 3.45
CA ILE A 22 3.20 -18.76 2.92
C ILE A 22 2.03 -18.59 1.95
N ALA A 23 1.09 -17.68 2.24
CA ALA A 23 -0.05 -17.42 1.37
C ALA A 23 0.36 -17.03 -0.06
N PHE A 24 1.48 -16.32 -0.24
CA PHE A 24 1.97 -15.90 -1.54
C PHE A 24 3.15 -16.74 -2.08
N TRP A 25 3.70 -17.67 -1.29
CA TRP A 25 4.94 -18.38 -1.63
C TRP A 25 4.86 -19.21 -2.91
N GLY A 26 3.68 -19.77 -3.17
CA GLY A 26 3.36 -20.60 -4.32
C GLY A 26 2.92 -19.82 -5.56
N VAL A 27 2.82 -18.49 -5.50
CA VAL A 27 2.43 -17.68 -6.66
C VAL A 27 3.53 -17.76 -7.72
N ARG A 28 3.15 -18.22 -8.91
CA ARG A 28 4.03 -18.35 -10.09
C ARG A 28 3.59 -17.49 -11.28
N TYR A 29 2.40 -16.89 -11.18
CA TYR A 29 1.82 -16.05 -12.21
C TYR A 29 0.77 -15.13 -11.59
N ASN A 30 0.67 -13.92 -12.12
CA ASN A 30 -0.37 -12.94 -11.81
C ASN A 30 -0.45 -11.91 -12.96
N SER A 31 -1.40 -10.96 -12.91
CA SER A 31 -1.62 -9.99 -14.00
C SER A 31 -0.40 -9.11 -14.31
N ASP A 32 0.41 -8.82 -13.30
CA ASP A 32 1.55 -7.92 -13.42
C ASP A 32 2.85 -8.70 -13.68
N TRP A 33 2.78 -10.04 -13.72
CA TRP A 33 3.94 -10.94 -13.77
C TRP A 33 4.78 -10.73 -15.01
N GLU A 34 4.15 -10.59 -16.17
CA GLU A 34 4.84 -10.36 -17.44
C GLU A 34 5.56 -9.01 -17.45
N GLY A 35 4.88 -7.96 -16.98
CA GLY A 35 5.48 -6.62 -16.87
C GLY A 35 6.69 -6.61 -15.93
N TYR A 36 6.60 -7.28 -14.77
CA TYR A 36 7.73 -7.40 -13.87
C TYR A 36 8.85 -8.30 -14.40
N SER A 37 8.51 -9.38 -15.10
CA SER A 37 9.51 -10.26 -15.73
C SER A 37 10.26 -9.53 -16.84
N TYR A 38 9.59 -8.63 -17.55
CA TYR A 38 10.22 -7.72 -18.51
C TYR A 38 11.19 -6.77 -17.81
N PHE A 39 10.74 -6.03 -16.78
CA PHE A 39 11.62 -5.15 -16.01
C PHE A 39 12.73 -5.90 -15.27
N TYR A 40 12.56 -7.18 -14.97
CA TYR A 40 13.60 -8.01 -14.36
C TYR A 40 14.78 -8.23 -15.30
N THR A 41 14.52 -8.36 -16.59
CA THR A 41 15.55 -8.57 -17.64
C THR A 41 15.99 -7.25 -18.29
N HIS A 42 15.21 -6.18 -18.12
CA HIS A 42 15.45 -4.82 -18.63
C HIS A 42 15.33 -3.82 -17.47
N SER A 43 16.24 -3.94 -16.50
CA SER A 43 16.21 -3.19 -15.24
C SER A 43 16.29 -1.68 -15.42
N ASP A 44 16.99 -1.22 -16.45
CA ASP A 44 17.12 0.17 -16.87
C ASP A 44 15.79 0.80 -17.29
N GLN A 45 14.83 -0.03 -17.70
CA GLN A 45 13.48 0.38 -18.10
C GLN A 45 12.46 0.27 -16.97
N SER A 46 12.88 -0.19 -15.78
CA SER A 46 11.98 -0.24 -14.62
C SER A 46 11.56 1.19 -14.22
N PRO A 47 10.25 1.48 -14.12
CA PRO A 47 9.78 2.80 -13.67
C PRO A 47 10.08 3.07 -12.19
N ASP A 48 10.41 2.01 -11.43
CA ASP A 48 10.70 2.09 -10.00
C ASP A 48 12.16 1.70 -9.73
N ILE A 49 12.94 2.62 -9.15
CA ILE A 49 14.40 2.52 -9.01
C ILE A 49 14.81 1.30 -8.19
N ALA A 50 14.17 1.06 -7.04
CA ALA A 50 14.52 -0.06 -6.17
C ALA A 50 14.29 -1.41 -6.87
N PHE A 51 13.25 -1.53 -7.69
CA PHE A 51 12.98 -2.75 -8.44
C PHE A 51 14.07 -3.01 -9.50
N GLY A 52 14.50 -1.98 -10.22
CA GLY A 52 15.59 -2.08 -11.19
C GLY A 52 16.91 -2.51 -10.53
N MET A 53 17.30 -1.83 -9.45
CA MET A 53 18.51 -2.17 -8.69
C MET A 53 18.48 -3.59 -8.12
N LEU A 54 17.34 -4.03 -7.58
CA LEU A 54 17.20 -5.40 -7.09
C LEU A 54 17.20 -6.42 -8.22
N SER A 55 16.68 -6.07 -9.41
CA SER A 55 16.74 -6.93 -10.58
C SER A 55 18.19 -7.17 -11.02
N ASP A 56 19.00 -6.12 -11.12
CA ASP A 56 20.43 -6.23 -11.43
C ASP A 56 21.18 -7.14 -10.43
N ILE A 57 20.89 -6.98 -9.14
CA ILE A 57 21.49 -7.80 -8.09
C ILE A 57 21.11 -9.27 -8.28
N PHE A 58 19.82 -9.59 -8.43
CA PHE A 58 19.34 -10.96 -8.51
C PHE A 58 19.78 -11.64 -9.81
N VAL A 59 19.77 -10.92 -10.94
CA VAL A 59 20.34 -11.39 -12.21
C VAL A 59 21.83 -11.67 -12.06
N GLY A 60 22.57 -10.79 -11.38
CA GLY A 60 24.00 -10.99 -11.10
C GLY A 60 24.35 -12.21 -10.25
N TYR A 61 23.36 -12.81 -9.57
CA TYR A 61 23.49 -14.07 -8.82
C TYR A 61 22.85 -15.28 -9.54
N ASP A 62 22.51 -15.16 -10.83
CA ASP A 62 21.82 -16.19 -11.61
C ASP A 62 20.48 -16.63 -11.00
N PHE A 63 19.81 -15.73 -10.26
CA PHE A 63 18.48 -16.01 -9.75
C PHE A 63 17.42 -15.78 -10.83
N GLU A 64 16.35 -16.57 -10.76
CA GLU A 64 15.15 -16.34 -11.54
C GLU A 64 14.26 -15.24 -10.91
N TYR A 65 13.42 -14.60 -11.73
CA TYR A 65 12.49 -13.55 -11.29
C TYR A 65 11.63 -13.94 -10.08
N TYR A 66 11.23 -15.22 -9.97
CA TYR A 66 10.39 -15.65 -8.85
C TYR A 66 11.07 -15.47 -7.48
N TYR A 67 12.40 -15.46 -7.40
CA TYR A 67 13.12 -15.16 -6.17
C TYR A 67 12.98 -13.69 -5.80
N LEU A 68 13.06 -12.79 -6.79
CA LEU A 68 12.82 -11.36 -6.58
C LEU A 68 11.37 -11.10 -6.16
N TYR A 69 10.41 -11.80 -6.75
CA TYR A 69 9.01 -11.74 -6.33
C TYR A 69 8.85 -12.13 -4.85
N ARG A 70 9.41 -13.28 -4.45
CA ARG A 70 9.38 -13.74 -3.04
C ARG A 70 10.08 -12.79 -2.09
N PHE A 71 11.19 -12.18 -2.52
CA PHE A 71 11.86 -11.16 -1.74
C PHE A 71 10.94 -9.97 -1.45
N HIS A 72 10.21 -9.48 -2.46
CA HIS A 72 9.22 -8.42 -2.25
C HIS A 72 8.09 -8.85 -1.30
N ILE A 73 7.60 -10.09 -1.38
CA ILE A 73 6.60 -10.62 -0.42
C ILE A 73 7.14 -10.56 1.01
N ILE A 74 8.40 -10.97 1.23
CA ILE A 74 9.03 -10.94 2.55
C ILE A 74 9.13 -9.49 3.04
N VAL A 75 9.69 -8.58 2.25
CA VAL A 75 9.85 -7.16 2.62
C VAL A 75 8.50 -6.50 2.88
N MET A 76 7.51 -6.75 2.02
CA MET A 76 6.14 -6.26 2.16
C MET A 76 5.52 -6.72 3.48
N SER A 77 5.61 -8.01 3.78
CA SER A 77 5.06 -8.59 5.00
C SER A 77 5.70 -7.99 6.26
N LEU A 78 7.03 -7.81 6.25
CA LEU A 78 7.78 -7.18 7.33
C LEU A 78 7.36 -5.71 7.52
N ALA A 79 7.28 -4.94 6.43
CA ALA A 79 6.90 -3.53 6.48
C ALA A 79 5.47 -3.35 7.01
N PHE A 80 4.51 -4.14 6.52
CA PHE A 80 3.12 -4.10 6.98
C PHE A 80 2.98 -4.50 8.45
N LEU A 81 3.61 -5.59 8.86
CA LEU A 81 3.54 -6.05 10.26
C LEU A 81 4.28 -5.12 11.21
N PHE A 82 5.37 -4.49 10.77
CA PHE A 82 6.06 -3.47 11.54
C PHE A 82 5.19 -2.21 11.71
N PHE A 83 4.50 -1.76 10.66
CA PHE A 83 3.57 -0.64 10.75
C PHE A 83 2.37 -0.95 11.67
N THR A 84 1.72 -2.09 11.49
CA THR A 84 0.52 -2.47 12.27
C THR A 84 0.83 -2.68 13.76
N SER A 85 2.06 -3.12 14.09
CA SER A 85 2.56 -3.20 15.48
C SER A 85 2.56 -1.90 16.25
N LYS A 86 2.48 -0.75 15.57
CA LYS A 86 2.37 0.54 16.26
C LYS A 86 0.96 0.80 16.82
N PHE A 87 -0.04 0.03 16.41
CA PHE A 87 -1.45 0.31 16.73
C PHE A 87 -2.20 -0.86 17.37
N THR A 88 -1.80 -2.10 17.11
CA THR A 88 -2.51 -3.28 17.63
C THR A 88 -1.59 -4.48 17.79
N ASP A 89 -1.97 -5.38 18.70
CA ASP A 89 -1.35 -6.70 18.89
C ASP A 89 -2.11 -7.81 18.15
N ARG A 90 -3.22 -7.45 17.47
CA ARG A 90 -4.08 -8.38 16.73
C ARG A 90 -3.56 -8.60 15.29
N TYR A 91 -2.28 -8.94 15.16
CA TYR A 91 -1.58 -9.12 13.87
C TYR A 91 -2.26 -10.13 12.97
N LEU A 92 -2.59 -11.30 13.54
CA LEU A 92 -3.22 -12.39 12.81
C LEU A 92 -4.55 -11.96 12.17
N PHE A 93 -5.36 -11.20 12.91
CA PHE A 93 -6.63 -10.71 12.41
C PHE A 93 -6.43 -9.75 11.23
N ILE A 94 -5.43 -8.86 11.29
CA ILE A 94 -5.12 -7.95 10.17
C ILE A 94 -4.67 -8.75 8.96
N VAL A 95 -3.73 -9.69 9.12
CA VAL A 95 -3.24 -10.51 8.01
C VAL A 95 -4.38 -11.29 7.37
N LEU A 96 -5.23 -11.96 8.15
CA LEU A 96 -6.38 -12.67 7.62
C LEU A 96 -7.37 -11.75 6.89
N THR A 97 -7.56 -10.52 7.36
CA THR A 97 -8.40 -9.53 6.69
C THR A 97 -7.81 -9.13 5.34
N ILE A 98 -6.50 -8.87 5.28
CA ILE A 98 -5.80 -8.56 4.01
C ILE A 98 -5.92 -9.73 3.04
N LEU A 99 -5.69 -10.96 3.50
CA LEU A 99 -5.80 -12.15 2.67
C LEU A 99 -7.24 -12.40 2.20
N LEU A 100 -8.25 -12.06 3.00
CA LEU A 100 -9.65 -12.25 2.61
C LEU A 100 -10.11 -11.24 1.56
N PHE A 101 -9.72 -9.97 1.69
CA PHE A 101 -10.29 -8.87 0.89
C PHE A 101 -9.35 -8.32 -0.19
N SER A 102 -8.05 -8.54 -0.08
CA SER A 102 -7.05 -7.87 -0.92
C SER A 102 -5.91 -8.79 -1.37
N TYR A 103 -6.08 -10.11 -1.27
CA TYR A 103 -5.07 -11.08 -1.67
C TYR A 103 -4.57 -10.85 -3.09
N VAL A 104 -5.47 -10.74 -4.06
CA VAL A 104 -5.11 -10.56 -5.48
C VAL A 104 -4.32 -9.26 -5.66
N THR A 105 -4.79 -8.14 -5.12
CA THR A 105 -4.13 -6.84 -5.28
C THR A 105 -2.73 -6.85 -4.68
N PHE A 106 -2.56 -7.42 -3.48
CA PHE A 106 -1.25 -7.58 -2.84
C PHE A 106 -0.30 -8.50 -3.61
N GLY A 107 -0.84 -9.56 -4.21
CA GLY A 107 -0.07 -10.49 -5.05
C GLY A 107 0.38 -9.86 -6.37
N ASN A 108 -0.42 -8.95 -6.94
CA ASN A 108 -0.16 -8.31 -8.22
C ASN A 108 0.73 -7.08 -8.05
N GLN A 109 0.41 -6.13 -7.16
CA GLN A 109 1.09 -4.83 -7.11
C GLN A 109 2.24 -4.81 -6.09
N ILE A 110 3.17 -5.76 -6.17
CA ILE A 110 4.21 -5.98 -5.16
C ILE A 110 5.06 -4.73 -4.86
N ARG A 111 5.39 -3.92 -5.86
CA ARG A 111 6.17 -2.69 -5.69
C ARG A 111 5.43 -1.65 -4.87
N TYR A 112 4.15 -1.42 -5.20
CA TYR A 112 3.28 -0.51 -4.48
C TYR A 112 3.08 -0.96 -3.04
N TYR A 113 2.81 -2.24 -2.80
CA TYR A 113 2.53 -2.73 -1.45
C TYR A 113 3.77 -2.90 -0.57
N VAL A 114 4.99 -2.86 -1.12
CA VAL A 114 6.19 -2.56 -0.32
C VAL A 114 6.23 -1.06 0.02
N ALA A 115 6.01 -0.20 -0.97
CA ALA A 115 6.13 1.24 -0.82
C ALA A 115 5.10 1.87 0.14
N PHE A 116 3.85 1.40 0.10
CA PHE A 116 2.74 1.94 0.87
C PHE A 116 2.94 1.87 2.41
N PRO A 117 3.24 0.73 3.03
CA PRO A 117 3.49 0.67 4.48
C PRO A 117 4.72 1.50 4.89
N LEU A 118 5.73 1.64 4.03
CA LEU A 118 6.87 2.53 4.25
C LEU A 118 6.43 4.00 4.25
N ALA A 119 5.56 4.40 3.32
CA ALA A 119 5.00 5.76 3.29
C ALA A 119 4.18 6.05 4.57
N LEU A 120 3.38 5.08 5.04
CA LEU A 120 2.63 5.22 6.28
C LEU A 120 3.55 5.30 7.52
N LEU A 121 4.64 4.55 7.55
CA LEU A 121 5.68 4.66 8.57
C LEU A 121 6.34 6.05 8.55
N ALA A 122 6.62 6.59 7.37
CA ALA A 122 7.15 7.94 7.24
C ALA A 122 6.21 8.97 7.88
N VAL A 123 4.91 8.91 7.57
CA VAL A 123 3.90 9.78 8.20
C VAL A 123 3.85 9.58 9.72
N TYR A 124 3.85 8.33 10.18
CA TYR A 124 3.85 8.01 11.62
C TYR A 124 5.05 8.63 12.35
N TYR A 125 6.27 8.48 11.81
CA TYR A 125 7.46 9.03 12.44
C TYR A 125 7.49 10.55 12.43
N LEU A 126 6.89 11.20 11.43
CA LEU A 126 6.76 12.67 11.39
C LEU A 126 5.73 13.18 12.40
N PHE A 127 4.53 12.60 12.44
CA PHE A 127 3.42 13.17 13.22
C PHE A 127 3.31 12.63 14.64
N VAL A 128 3.59 11.35 14.85
CA VAL A 128 3.41 10.69 16.15
C VAL A 128 4.71 10.73 16.95
N LYS A 129 5.80 10.18 16.40
CA LYS A 129 7.08 10.05 17.14
C LYS A 129 8.00 11.27 17.02
N LYS A 130 7.72 12.21 16.11
CA LYS A 130 8.55 13.41 15.85
C LYS A 130 10.02 13.08 15.53
N LYS A 131 10.28 11.96 14.85
CA LYS A 131 11.61 11.50 14.44
C LYS A 131 11.85 11.78 12.96
N PHE A 132 12.39 12.96 12.66
CA PHE A 132 12.59 13.44 11.30
C PHE A 132 13.52 12.56 10.45
N ILE A 133 14.62 12.06 11.02
CA ILE A 133 15.55 11.17 10.31
C ILE A 133 14.80 9.92 9.81
N LEU A 134 14.04 9.27 10.69
CA LEU A 134 13.26 8.10 10.32
C LEU A 134 12.16 8.43 9.31
N HIS A 135 11.53 9.60 9.41
CA HIS A 135 10.58 10.07 8.40
C HIS A 135 11.22 10.10 7.01
N PHE A 136 12.36 10.79 6.86
CA PHE A 136 13.04 10.90 5.57
C PHE A 136 13.53 9.54 5.07
N MET A 137 14.09 8.70 5.95
CA MET A 137 14.50 7.33 5.57
C MET A 137 13.34 6.53 4.99
N PHE A 138 12.20 6.47 5.69
CA PHE A 138 11.03 5.72 5.21
C PHE A 138 10.38 6.36 3.97
N ALA A 139 10.35 7.69 3.87
CA ALA A 139 9.82 8.40 2.71
C ALA A 139 10.66 8.12 1.45
N THR A 140 12.00 8.20 1.57
CA THR A 140 12.91 7.87 0.48
C THR A 140 12.77 6.42 0.06
N LEU A 141 12.77 5.47 1.02
CA LEU A 141 12.57 4.05 0.70
C LEU A 141 11.22 3.78 0.01
N ALA A 142 10.15 4.46 0.43
CA ALA A 142 8.84 4.33 -0.20
C ALA A 142 8.86 4.85 -1.64
N ILE A 143 9.43 6.03 -1.90
CA ILE A 143 9.52 6.63 -3.24
C ILE A 143 10.39 5.77 -4.17
N LEU A 144 11.50 5.22 -3.67
CA LEU A 144 12.37 4.35 -4.45
C LEU A 144 11.67 3.05 -4.86
N ASN A 145 10.77 2.53 -4.02
CA ASN A 145 9.99 1.33 -4.33
C ASN A 145 8.83 1.61 -5.29
N HIS A 146 8.20 2.79 -5.20
CA HIS A 146 7.14 3.13 -6.12
C HIS A 146 6.95 4.64 -6.32
N SER A 147 7.08 5.11 -7.56
CA SER A 147 7.01 6.52 -7.93
C SER A 147 5.67 7.20 -7.61
N ALA A 148 4.55 6.47 -7.67
CA ALA A 148 3.22 7.04 -7.35
C ALA A 148 3.09 7.48 -5.87
N ILE A 149 4.00 7.05 -4.99
CA ILE A 149 4.05 7.54 -3.60
C ILE A 149 4.37 9.04 -3.52
N ILE A 150 5.03 9.61 -4.53
CA ILE A 150 5.25 11.05 -4.63
C ILE A 150 3.90 11.78 -4.67
N VAL A 151 2.97 11.29 -5.49
CA VAL A 151 1.61 11.84 -5.60
C VAL A 151 0.87 11.66 -4.28
N PHE A 152 1.00 10.50 -3.62
CA PHE A 152 0.44 10.29 -2.29
C PHE A 152 0.91 11.34 -1.28
N PHE A 153 2.23 11.59 -1.18
CA PHE A 153 2.75 12.61 -0.26
C PHE A 153 2.27 14.02 -0.62
N LEU A 154 2.26 14.38 -1.91
CA LEU A 154 1.77 15.67 -2.36
C LEU A 154 0.31 15.89 -1.95
N CYS A 155 -0.57 14.93 -2.25
CA CYS A 155 -1.97 14.97 -1.87
C CYS A 155 -2.15 15.00 -0.34
N PHE A 156 -1.38 14.18 0.38
CA PHE A 156 -1.45 14.10 1.83
C PHE A 156 -1.08 15.44 2.50
N TYR A 157 0.04 16.06 2.11
CA TYR A 157 0.44 17.36 2.66
C TYR A 157 -0.47 18.50 2.24
N LEU A 158 -0.98 18.48 1.00
CA LEU A 158 -1.97 19.44 0.53
C LEU A 158 -3.26 19.36 1.36
N ILE A 159 -3.76 18.15 1.63
CA ILE A 159 -4.92 17.93 2.50
C ILE A 159 -4.66 18.48 3.92
N LEU A 160 -3.47 18.27 4.48
CA LEU A 160 -3.13 18.79 5.80
C LEU A 160 -3.13 20.32 5.84
N LEU A 161 -2.58 20.99 4.82
CA LEU A 161 -2.60 22.45 4.70
C LEU A 161 -4.03 22.99 4.58
N LEU A 162 -4.87 22.30 3.80
CA LEU A 162 -6.24 22.70 3.51
C LEU A 162 -7.26 22.23 4.56
N TYR A 163 -6.87 21.40 5.53
CA TYR A 163 -7.77 20.78 6.50
C TYR A 163 -8.60 21.80 7.27
N ASN A 164 -7.99 22.90 7.71
CA ASN A 164 -8.67 23.97 8.45
C ASN A 164 -9.71 24.72 7.59
N TYR A 165 -9.53 24.74 6.26
CA TYR A 165 -10.39 25.46 5.34
C TYR A 165 -11.53 24.59 4.78
N PHE A 166 -11.28 23.29 4.59
CA PHE A 166 -12.19 22.40 3.84
C PHE A 166 -12.59 21.12 4.58
N SER A 167 -12.45 21.06 5.91
CA SER A 167 -12.77 19.85 6.71
C SER A 167 -14.16 19.26 6.45
N LYS A 168 -15.16 20.08 6.05
CA LYS A 168 -16.52 19.63 5.69
C LYS A 168 -16.65 19.06 4.27
N TYR A 169 -15.72 19.39 3.37
CA TYR A 169 -15.76 19.05 1.94
C TYR A 169 -14.66 18.06 1.53
N LEU A 170 -13.85 17.55 2.47
CA LEU A 170 -12.76 16.60 2.20
C LEU A 170 -13.19 15.37 1.41
N VAL A 171 -14.36 14.81 1.73
CA VAL A 171 -14.91 13.66 0.99
C VAL A 171 -15.28 14.08 -0.44
N LEU A 172 -15.90 15.25 -0.60
CA LEU A 172 -16.27 15.77 -1.91
C LEU A 172 -15.03 16.07 -2.77
N LEU A 173 -13.98 16.63 -2.16
CA LEU A 173 -12.70 16.93 -2.80
C LEU A 173 -11.97 15.64 -3.19
N ALA A 174 -11.91 14.64 -2.29
CA ALA A 174 -11.32 13.34 -2.60
C ALA A 174 -12.07 12.63 -3.74
N THR A 175 -13.41 12.73 -3.76
CA THR A 175 -14.23 12.22 -4.87
C THR A 175 -13.97 12.99 -6.17
N LEU A 176 -13.88 14.32 -6.11
CA LEU A 176 -13.58 15.16 -7.28
C LEU A 176 -12.20 14.85 -7.86
N VAL A 177 -11.19 14.71 -7.00
CA VAL A 177 -9.83 14.32 -7.41
C VAL A 177 -9.84 12.94 -8.07
N ASN A 178 -10.56 11.96 -7.51
CA ASN A 178 -10.71 10.65 -8.15
C ASN A 178 -11.38 10.75 -9.53
N ILE A 179 -12.45 11.54 -9.67
CA ILE A 179 -13.12 11.75 -10.97
C ILE A 179 -12.17 12.40 -11.98
N ILE A 180 -11.41 13.42 -11.56
CA ILE A 180 -10.42 14.09 -12.42
C ILE A 180 -9.32 13.10 -12.82
N CYS A 181 -8.79 12.32 -11.88
CA CYS A 181 -7.79 11.30 -12.17
C CYS A 181 -8.31 10.27 -13.17
N LEU A 182 -9.54 9.76 -13.02
CA LEU A 182 -10.17 8.85 -13.98
C LEU A 182 -10.33 9.48 -15.37
N PHE A 183 -10.70 10.76 -15.43
CA PHE A 183 -10.87 11.49 -16.68
C PHE A 183 -9.53 11.75 -17.38
N VAL A 184 -8.50 12.14 -16.62
CA VAL A 184 -7.12 12.32 -17.10
C VAL A 184 -6.57 10.98 -17.61
N PHE A 185 -6.79 9.88 -16.88
CA PHE A 185 -6.37 8.54 -17.30
C PHE A 185 -7.04 8.12 -18.62
N LYS A 186 -8.33 8.45 -18.79
CA LYS A 186 -9.08 8.19 -20.02
C LYS A 186 -8.58 9.01 -21.22
N ILE A 187 -8.13 10.26 -21.00
CA ILE A 187 -7.56 11.11 -22.06
C ILE A 187 -6.14 10.68 -22.41
N LEU A 188 -5.32 10.36 -21.40
CA LEU A 188 -3.93 9.93 -21.58
C LEU A 188 -3.80 8.52 -22.18
N LYS A 189 -4.90 7.75 -22.26
CA LYS A 189 -4.98 6.46 -22.96
C LYS A 189 -4.41 6.51 -24.38
N GLY A 190 -4.52 7.65 -25.08
CA GLY A 190 -3.97 7.81 -26.43
C GLY A 190 -2.47 8.16 -26.50
N TYR A 191 -1.82 8.47 -25.37
CA TYR A 191 -0.45 8.98 -25.30
C TYR A 191 0.53 8.07 -24.56
N ILE A 192 0.05 7.12 -23.75
CA ILE A 192 0.87 6.18 -22.98
C ILE A 192 0.84 4.81 -23.67
N SER A 193 1.45 4.72 -24.86
CA SER A 193 1.57 3.47 -25.61
C SER A 193 2.78 2.65 -25.15
N GLY A 194 2.60 1.34 -24.96
CA GLY A 194 3.71 0.40 -24.80
C GLY A 194 3.37 -0.87 -24.00
N HIS A 195 2.70 -0.74 -22.85
CA HIS A 195 2.37 -1.89 -21.98
C HIS A 195 1.00 -1.80 -21.28
N PHE A 196 0.32 -0.65 -21.32
CA PHE A 196 -1.06 -0.53 -20.82
C PHE A 196 -2.09 -1.06 -21.83
N ASP A 197 -1.71 -1.27 -23.09
CA ASP A 197 -2.60 -1.81 -24.12
C ASP A 197 -3.12 -3.22 -23.78
N ALA A 198 -2.30 -4.06 -23.14
CA ALA A 198 -2.71 -5.38 -22.65
C ALA A 198 -3.82 -5.31 -21.56
N TYR A 199 -3.76 -4.29 -20.68
CA TYR A 199 -4.83 -4.01 -19.71
C TYR A 199 -6.10 -3.51 -20.42
N PHE A 200 -5.96 -2.75 -21.50
CA PHE A 200 -7.10 -2.22 -22.26
C PHE A 200 -7.76 -3.22 -23.20
N GLU A 201 -7.03 -4.22 -23.70
CA GLU A 201 -7.58 -5.30 -24.52
C GLU A 201 -8.35 -6.32 -23.68
N THR A 202 -7.89 -6.60 -22.46
CA THR A 202 -8.60 -7.47 -21.49
C THR A 202 -9.77 -6.77 -20.79
N GLU A 203 -9.78 -5.43 -20.69
CA GLU A 203 -10.85 -4.66 -20.04
C GLU A 203 -12.22 -4.71 -20.73
N GLN A 204 -12.33 -5.25 -21.96
CA GLN A 204 -13.66 -5.53 -22.53
C GLN A 204 -14.41 -6.63 -21.77
N GLU A 205 -13.76 -7.36 -20.86
CA GLU A 205 -14.40 -8.31 -19.94
C GLU A 205 -14.65 -7.76 -18.52
N SER A 206 -14.38 -6.48 -18.24
CA SER A 206 -14.74 -5.88 -16.93
C SER A 206 -16.22 -5.50 -16.91
N SER A 207 -17.07 -6.42 -16.46
CA SER A 207 -18.49 -6.14 -16.21
C SER A 207 -18.67 -4.89 -15.32
N LEU A 208 -19.75 -4.14 -15.54
CA LEU A 208 -20.13 -2.99 -14.72
C LEU A 208 -20.20 -3.33 -13.21
N LEU A 209 -20.49 -4.60 -12.89
CA LEU A 209 -20.43 -5.17 -11.54
C LEU A 209 -19.02 -5.20 -10.95
N GLY A 210 -17.99 -5.52 -11.75
CA GLY A 210 -16.58 -5.47 -11.33
C GLY A 210 -16.12 -4.06 -10.98
N GLY A 211 -16.50 -3.08 -11.81
CA GLY A 211 -16.26 -1.66 -11.53
C GLY A 211 -16.98 -1.18 -10.26
N LEU A 212 -18.25 -1.56 -10.08
CA LEU A 212 -19.01 -1.26 -8.87
C LEU A 212 -18.41 -1.93 -7.62
N TYR A 213 -17.89 -3.16 -7.72
CA TYR A 213 -17.24 -3.86 -6.62
C TYR A 213 -15.94 -3.16 -6.18
N SER A 214 -15.10 -2.74 -7.13
CA SER A 214 -13.88 -1.96 -6.86
C SER A 214 -14.20 -0.62 -6.19
N ILE A 215 -15.24 0.08 -6.66
CA ILE A 215 -15.69 1.34 -6.03
C ILE A 215 -16.32 1.07 -4.66
N PHE A 216 -17.05 -0.04 -4.48
CA PHE A 216 -17.68 -0.41 -3.22
C PHE A 216 -16.65 -0.61 -2.11
N GLN A 217 -15.48 -1.18 -2.40
CA GLN A 217 -14.38 -1.27 -1.44
C GLN A 217 -13.92 0.12 -0.98
N CYS A 218 -13.73 1.05 -1.92
CA CYS A 218 -13.39 2.45 -1.60
C CYS A 218 -14.50 3.14 -0.78
N VAL A 219 -15.77 2.96 -1.15
CA VAL A 219 -16.92 3.53 -0.43
C VAL A 219 -17.04 2.95 0.97
N LEU A 220 -16.84 1.64 1.14
CA LEU A 220 -16.86 0.97 2.43
C LEU A 220 -15.70 1.46 3.32
N ILE A 221 -14.50 1.61 2.78
CA ILE A 221 -13.35 2.18 3.49
C ILE A 221 -13.64 3.61 3.91
N LEU A 222 -14.16 4.46 3.00
CA LEU A 222 -14.53 5.85 3.32
C LEU A 222 -15.65 5.92 4.37
N PHE A 223 -16.63 5.03 4.30
CA PHE A 223 -17.69 4.90 5.30
C PHE A 223 -17.14 4.47 6.67
N CYS A 224 -16.26 3.46 6.70
CA CYS A 224 -15.58 3.04 7.92
C CYS A 224 -14.70 4.17 8.50
N ILE A 225 -13.98 4.92 7.67
CA ILE A 225 -13.23 6.10 8.08
C ILE A 225 -14.16 7.18 8.64
N TYR A 226 -15.30 7.44 8.00
CA TYR A 226 -16.31 8.39 8.49
C TYR A 226 -16.87 7.96 9.86
N CYS A 227 -17.27 6.69 10.00
CA CYS A 227 -17.72 6.12 11.27
C CYS A 227 -16.63 6.20 12.35
N MET A 228 -15.38 5.91 11.98
CA MET A 228 -14.23 5.99 12.86
C MET A 228 -13.98 7.45 13.29
N ILE A 229 -13.97 8.42 12.38
CA ILE A 229 -13.82 9.86 12.69
C ILE A 229 -14.96 10.34 13.60
N LYS A 230 -16.21 9.93 13.34
CA LYS A 230 -17.36 10.24 14.20
C LYS A 230 -17.19 9.64 15.60
N SER A 231 -16.70 8.40 15.69
CA SER A 231 -16.39 7.73 16.97
C SER A 231 -15.16 8.33 17.68
N LEU A 232 -14.18 8.83 16.93
CA LEU A 232 -12.97 9.47 17.43
C LEU A 232 -13.26 10.87 17.94
N LYS A 233 -14.14 11.65 17.29
CA LYS A 233 -14.66 12.91 17.84
C LYS A 233 -15.36 12.70 19.19
N LEU A 234 -15.96 11.54 19.42
CA LEU A 234 -16.55 11.13 20.71
C LEU A 234 -15.51 10.60 21.73
N ARG A 235 -14.29 10.23 21.30
CA ARG A 235 -13.27 9.55 22.14
C ARG A 235 -11.88 10.20 22.11
N ALA A 236 -11.75 11.41 21.56
CA ALA A 236 -10.50 12.04 21.12
C ALA A 236 -9.40 12.15 22.20
N SER A 237 -9.75 12.08 23.49
CA SER A 237 -8.79 12.10 24.59
C SER A 237 -8.07 10.76 24.86
N SER A 238 -8.55 9.64 24.31
CA SER A 238 -8.10 8.29 24.73
C SER A 238 -7.32 7.49 23.67
N ILE A 239 -7.55 7.71 22.37
CA ILE A 239 -7.03 6.84 21.30
C ILE A 239 -5.66 7.29 20.75
N LEU A 240 -5.31 8.57 20.88
CA LEU A 240 -4.00 9.09 20.46
C LEU A 240 -2.91 8.91 21.54
N LYS A 241 -3.19 8.20 22.63
CA LYS A 241 -2.16 7.85 23.61
C LYS A 241 -1.31 6.72 23.05
N ASP A 242 -0.12 7.10 22.59
CA ASP A 242 1.00 6.23 22.30
C ASP A 242 1.11 5.15 23.40
N ARG A 243 1.01 3.87 23.01
CA ARG A 243 1.31 2.77 23.92
C ARG A 243 2.82 2.79 24.09
N LYS A 244 3.29 3.42 25.18
CA LYS A 244 4.69 3.33 25.62
C LYS A 244 5.13 1.87 25.71
#